data_AF-A0A1I5CZD4-F1
#
_entry.id   AF-A0A1I5CZD4-F1
#
_cell.length_a   1.000
_cell.length_b   1.000
_cell.length_c   1.000
_cell.angle_alpha   90.00
_cell.angle_beta   90.00
_cell.angle_gamma   90.00
#
_symmetry.space_group_name_H-M   'P 1'
#
loop_
_entity.id
_entity.type
_entity.pdbx_description
1 polymer ?
#
loop_
_entity_poly.entity_id
_entity_poly.type
_entity_poly.pdbx_seq_one_letter_code
_entity_poly.pdbx_strand_id
1 'polypeptide(L)'
;MKFAQASFAFLAIVFLSMGQTALADQSYPMIDVKVDRAKVMRVSRAASMVIIGNPAIADATIKDSQTLIITGKQYGTTNLIVLDAEGEPIADEILSVSSAMDSNVVIYKGTDRFTLHCSPDCEPVYRVGDQKDKLAELNTSIQSRGQLSEGGDPAPNLE
;
A
#
# COMPACT_ATOMS: atom_id res chain seq x y z
N MET A 1 -24.84 -75.23 -31.75
CA MET A 1 -25.51 -74.03 -32.31
C MET A 1 -25.76 -73.05 -31.17
N LYS A 2 -25.17 -71.84 -31.22
CA LYS A 2 -25.41 -70.61 -30.39
C LYS A 2 -25.16 -70.79 -28.87
N PHE A 3 -24.40 -69.98 -28.13
CA PHE A 3 -24.39 -68.52 -27.91
C PHE A 3 -22.95 -68.10 -27.50
N ALA A 4 -22.27 -67.19 -28.18
CA ALA A 4 -22.39 -65.72 -28.14
C ALA A 4 -21.74 -65.07 -26.90
N GLN A 5 -20.52 -64.54 -27.14
CA GLN A 5 -20.00 -63.24 -26.69
C GLN A 5 -20.31 -62.79 -25.24
N ALA A 6 -19.35 -62.97 -24.34
CA ALA A 6 -19.29 -62.25 -23.07
C ALA A 6 -17.83 -62.04 -22.62
N SER A 7 -16.98 -61.49 -23.49
CA SER A 7 -15.60 -61.14 -23.13
C SER A 7 -15.15 -59.87 -23.84
N PHE A 8 -15.86 -58.75 -23.65
CA PHE A 8 -15.38 -57.43 -24.09
C PHE A 8 -16.15 -56.32 -23.35
N ALA A 9 -16.06 -56.29 -22.01
CA ALA A 9 -16.69 -55.22 -21.22
C ALA A 9 -15.97 -54.94 -19.89
N PHE A 10 -14.64 -55.08 -19.85
CA PHE A 10 -13.88 -54.83 -18.61
C PHE A 10 -12.54 -54.11 -18.81
N LEU A 11 -12.37 -53.37 -19.93
CA LEU A 11 -11.10 -52.73 -20.29
C LEU A 11 -11.26 -51.26 -20.70
N ALA A 12 -12.15 -50.53 -20.03
CA ALA A 12 -12.40 -49.10 -20.32
C ALA A 12 -12.73 -48.24 -19.08
N ILE A 13 -12.17 -48.55 -17.90
CA ILE A 13 -12.34 -47.72 -16.68
C ILE A 13 -10.98 -47.46 -15.98
N VAL A 14 -9.91 -47.15 -16.73
CA VAL A 14 -8.56 -46.92 -16.13
C VAL A 14 -7.87 -45.62 -16.59
N PHE A 15 -8.55 -44.69 -17.27
CA PHE A 15 -7.85 -43.53 -17.85
C PHE A 15 -8.54 -42.18 -17.65
N LEU A 16 -9.01 -41.88 -16.43
CA LEU A 16 -9.52 -40.54 -16.10
C LEU A 16 -9.02 -40.03 -14.73
N SER A 17 -7.73 -40.17 -14.45
CA SER A 17 -7.06 -39.41 -13.39
C SER A 17 -6.07 -38.43 -14.02
N MET A 18 -6.58 -37.46 -14.78
CA MET A 18 -5.83 -36.26 -15.11
C MET A 18 -5.62 -35.49 -13.79
N GLY A 19 -4.38 -35.59 -13.28
CA GLY A 19 -3.93 -34.85 -12.11
C GLY A 19 -4.16 -33.35 -12.30
N GLN A 20 -4.95 -32.78 -11.41
CA GLN A 20 -5.03 -31.34 -11.25
C GLN A 20 -3.72 -30.90 -10.58
N THR A 21 -2.74 -30.47 -11.37
CA THR A 21 -1.60 -29.73 -10.83
C THR A 21 -2.12 -28.36 -10.44
N ALA A 22 -2.50 -28.20 -9.17
CA ALA A 22 -2.71 -26.88 -8.60
C ALA A 22 -1.39 -26.13 -8.70
N LEU A 23 -1.35 -25.09 -9.53
CA LEU A 23 -0.27 -24.12 -9.51
C LEU A 23 -0.36 -23.40 -8.16
N ALA A 24 0.53 -23.77 -7.24
CA ALA A 24 0.72 -23.01 -6.02
C ALA A 24 1.23 -21.62 -6.42
N ASP A 25 0.37 -20.61 -6.29
CA ASP A 25 0.76 -19.22 -6.41
C ASP A 25 1.83 -18.95 -5.33
N GLN A 26 3.09 -18.80 -5.76
CA GLN A 26 4.18 -18.38 -4.89
C GLN A 26 4.01 -16.88 -4.65
N SER A 27 2.96 -16.54 -3.91
CA SER A 27 2.71 -15.19 -3.43
C SER A 27 3.71 -14.93 -2.30
N TYR A 28 4.77 -14.18 -2.60
CA TYR A 28 5.60 -13.60 -1.55
C TYR A 28 4.71 -12.69 -0.70
N PRO A 29 4.78 -12.77 0.65
CA PRO A 29 4.02 -11.87 1.51
C PRO A 29 4.33 -10.42 1.12
N MET A 30 3.30 -9.71 0.65
CA MET A 30 3.41 -8.33 0.19
C MET A 30 2.50 -7.43 1.01
N ILE A 31 3.07 -6.39 1.58
CA ILE A 31 2.33 -5.36 2.30
C ILE A 31 1.85 -4.33 1.28
N ASP A 32 0.58 -4.40 0.89
CA ASP A 32 -0.07 -3.31 0.15
C ASP A 32 -0.48 -2.19 1.12
N VAL A 33 0.02 -0.98 0.85
CA VAL A 33 -0.31 0.27 1.55
C VAL A 33 -0.80 1.27 0.50
N LYS A 34 -1.76 2.12 0.85
CA LYS A 34 -2.18 3.20 -0.05
C LYS A 34 -1.40 4.48 0.25
N VAL A 35 -1.09 5.26 -0.80
CA VAL A 35 -0.53 6.61 -0.63
C VAL A 35 -1.43 7.43 0.30
N ASP A 36 -0.81 8.21 1.18
CA ASP A 36 -1.46 9.06 2.20
C ASP A 36 -2.29 8.29 3.23
N ARG A 37 -2.12 6.95 3.32
CA ARG A 37 -2.79 6.11 4.33
C ARG A 37 -1.76 5.37 5.17
N ALA A 38 -2.12 5.20 6.44
CA ALA A 38 -1.40 4.34 7.37
C ALA A 38 -2.03 2.94 7.42
N LYS A 39 -1.18 1.92 7.57
CA LYS A 39 -1.56 0.52 7.79
C LYS A 39 -0.91 0.03 9.06
N VAL A 40 -1.70 -0.65 9.89
CA VAL A 40 -1.20 -1.27 11.12
C VAL A 40 -0.78 -2.69 10.80
N MET A 41 0.47 -3.03 11.14
CA MET A 41 1.02 -4.38 11.04
C MET A 41 1.36 -4.88 12.43
N ARG A 42 1.02 -6.14 12.71
CA ARG A 42 1.39 -6.84 13.94
C ARG A 42 2.49 -7.85 13.65
N VAL A 43 3.48 -7.91 14.52
CA VAL A 43 4.60 -8.85 14.42
C VAL A 43 4.51 -9.94 15.49
N SER A 44 5.15 -11.08 15.22
CA SER A 44 5.10 -12.27 16.08
C SER A 44 5.92 -12.13 17.37
N ARG A 45 6.94 -11.27 17.38
CA ARG A 45 7.88 -11.03 18.49
C ARG A 45 8.08 -9.53 18.73
N ALA A 46 8.77 -9.18 19.82
CA ALA A 46 9.05 -7.78 20.16
C ALA A 46 9.97 -7.11 19.14
N ALA A 47 9.45 -6.16 18.37
CA ALA A 47 10.22 -5.34 17.44
C ALA A 47 11.00 -4.25 18.19
N SER A 48 12.28 -4.14 17.88
CA SER A 48 13.17 -3.09 18.42
C SER A 48 13.62 -2.11 17.35
N MET A 49 13.72 -2.56 16.09
CA MET A 49 14.14 -1.73 14.97
C MET A 49 13.31 -2.02 13.73
N VAL A 50 13.03 -0.98 12.95
CA VAL A 50 12.41 -1.08 11.63
C VAL A 50 13.28 -0.37 10.61
N ILE A 51 13.46 -1.00 9.45
CA ILE A 51 14.26 -0.50 8.34
C ILE A 51 13.40 -0.49 7.09
N ILE A 52 13.34 0.64 6.41
CA ILE A 52 12.70 0.80 5.11
C ILE A 52 13.78 1.04 4.07
N GLY A 53 13.78 0.28 2.97
CA GLY A 53 14.79 0.42 1.93
C GLY A 53 14.80 1.81 1.28
N ASN A 54 13.62 2.37 1.01
CA ASN A 54 13.47 3.73 0.47
C ASN A 54 12.45 4.56 1.29
N PRO A 55 12.91 5.47 2.17
CA PRO A 55 12.03 6.31 3.00
C PRO A 55 11.26 7.40 2.22
N ALA A 56 11.54 7.58 0.92
CA ALA A 56 10.72 8.44 0.07
C ALA A 56 9.39 7.76 -0.32
N ILE A 57 9.36 6.42 -0.38
CA ILE A 57 8.17 5.63 -0.76
C ILE A 57 7.26 5.40 0.44
N ALA A 58 7.82 4.99 1.58
CA ALA A 58 7.06 4.70 2.80
C ALA A 58 7.87 5.02 4.05
N ASP A 59 7.20 5.10 5.18
CA ASP A 59 7.80 5.23 6.50
C ASP A 59 7.13 4.24 7.46
N ALA A 60 7.81 3.87 8.55
CA ALA A 60 7.25 2.98 9.56
C ALA A 60 7.71 3.38 10.97
N THR A 61 6.79 3.31 11.92
CA THR A 61 7.06 3.63 13.32
C THR A 61 6.57 2.50 14.21
N ILE A 62 7.39 2.12 15.19
CA ILE A 62 7.02 1.15 16.22
C ILE A 62 6.17 1.87 17.25
N LYS A 63 4.89 1.49 17.38
CA LYS A 63 3.96 2.07 18.35
C LYS A 63 4.11 1.43 19.73
N ASP A 64 4.20 0.10 19.75
CA ASP A 64 4.44 -0.74 20.91
C ASP A 64 5.28 -1.94 20.48
N SER A 65 5.67 -2.81 21.43
CA SER A 65 6.60 -3.90 21.16
C SER A 65 6.16 -4.82 20.02
N GLN A 66 4.88 -4.91 19.66
CA GLN A 66 4.42 -5.82 18.59
C GLN A 66 3.62 -5.13 17.49
N THR A 67 3.50 -3.80 17.51
CA THR A 67 2.67 -3.05 16.58
C THR A 67 3.47 -2.00 15.84
N LEU A 68 3.46 -2.10 14.51
CA LEU A 68 4.04 -1.12 13.61
C LEU A 68 2.94 -0.34 12.89
N ILE A 69 3.15 0.96 12.76
CA ILE A 69 2.34 1.85 11.92
C ILE A 69 3.18 2.15 10.69
N ILE A 70 2.70 1.71 9.53
CA ILE A 70 3.35 1.89 8.23
C ILE A 70 2.59 2.96 7.46
N THR A 71 3.26 3.99 6.97
CA THR A 71 2.63 5.10 6.22
C THR A 71 3.14 5.12 4.79
N GLY A 72 2.24 5.04 3.81
CA GLY A 72 2.58 5.21 2.39
C GLY A 72 2.74 6.69 2.05
N LYS A 73 3.92 7.08 1.52
CA LYS A 73 4.23 8.47 1.17
C LYS A 73 4.17 8.72 -0.34
N GLN A 74 4.72 7.80 -1.13
CA GLN A 74 4.75 7.91 -2.59
C GLN A 74 4.55 6.55 -3.24
N TYR A 75 4.14 6.58 -4.51
CA TYR A 75 4.02 5.39 -5.33
C TYR A 75 5.35 4.67 -5.48
N GLY A 76 5.31 3.33 -5.39
CA GLY A 76 6.45 2.49 -5.67
C GLY A 76 6.46 1.22 -4.84
N THR A 77 7.53 0.45 -5.03
CA THR A 77 7.78 -0.77 -4.26
C THR A 77 9.10 -0.60 -3.52
N THR A 78 9.11 -0.94 -2.25
CA THR A 78 10.30 -0.99 -1.40
C THR A 78 10.23 -2.23 -0.51
N ASN A 79 11.20 -2.42 0.37
CA ASN A 79 11.23 -3.50 1.34
C ASN A 79 11.13 -2.94 2.76
N LEU A 80 10.57 -3.75 3.65
CA LEU A 80 10.43 -3.47 5.07
C LEU A 80 11.07 -4.63 5.84
N ILE A 81 12.05 -4.30 6.69
CA ILE A 81 12.72 -5.25 7.56
C ILE A 81 12.45 -4.84 9.01
N VAL A 82 12.01 -5.79 9.83
CA VAL A 82 11.80 -5.61 11.27
C VAL A 82 12.76 -6.52 12.01
N LEU A 83 13.50 -5.95 12.96
CA LEU A 83 14.47 -6.68 13.79
C LEU A 83 14.05 -6.66 15.27
N ASP A 84 14.41 -7.70 16.01
CA ASP A 84 14.34 -7.73 17.47
C ASP A 84 15.55 -7.04 18.12
N ALA A 85 15.65 -7.13 19.45
CA ALA A 85 16.73 -6.51 20.23
C ALA A 85 18.09 -7.19 19.99
N GLU A 86 18.07 -8.46 19.56
CA GLU A 86 19.25 -9.26 19.25
C GLU A 86 19.74 -9.05 17.80
N GLY A 87 18.96 -8.32 17.00
CA GLY A 87 19.25 -8.04 15.59
C GLY A 87 18.80 -9.15 14.65
N GLU A 88 18.01 -10.11 15.11
CA GLU A 88 17.44 -11.14 14.24
C GLU A 88 16.21 -10.60 13.47
N PRO A 89 16.05 -10.95 12.19
CA PRO A 89 14.89 -10.53 11.41
C PRO A 89 13.62 -11.23 11.91
N ILE A 90 12.63 -10.40 12.27
CA ILE A 90 11.25 -10.82 12.58
C ILE A 90 10.41 -10.86 11.29
N ALA A 91 10.62 -9.89 10.41
CA ALA A 91 9.95 -9.80 9.11
C ALA A 91 10.91 -9.20 8.07
N ASP A 92 10.84 -9.72 6.84
CA ASP A 92 11.48 -9.18 5.64
C ASP A 92 10.46 -9.31 4.51
N GLU A 93 9.76 -8.21 4.23
CA GLU A 93 8.60 -8.19 3.34
C GLU A 93 8.73 -7.12 2.27
N ILE A 94 8.12 -7.40 1.11
CA ILE A 94 7.98 -6.40 0.04
C ILE A 94 6.81 -5.49 0.39
N LEU A 95 7.05 -4.19 0.39
CA LEU A 95 6.06 -3.15 0.62
C LEU A 95 5.73 -2.45 -0.70
N SER A 96 4.47 -2.53 -1.09
CA SER A 96 3.95 -1.89 -2.30
C SER A 96 3.03 -0.74 -1.91
N VAL A 97 3.35 0.46 -2.38
CA VAL A 97 2.53 1.64 -2.18
C VAL A 97 1.77 1.96 -3.45
N SER A 98 0.46 1.74 -3.39
CA SER A 98 -0.46 1.92 -4.51
C SER A 98 -1.42 3.08 -4.27
N SER A 99 -2.18 3.44 -5.31
CA SER A 99 -3.11 4.55 -5.24
C SER A 99 -4.29 4.25 -4.31
N ALA A 100 -4.65 5.22 -3.47
CA ALA A 100 -5.89 5.19 -2.67
C ALA A 100 -7.17 5.41 -3.53
N MET A 101 -7.09 5.21 -4.86
CA MET A 101 -8.04 5.70 -5.87
C MET A 101 -9.32 4.88 -5.97
N ASP A 102 -9.97 4.66 -4.85
CA ASP A 102 -11.32 4.13 -4.85
C ASP A 102 -12.30 5.20 -5.42
N SER A 103 -11.90 6.49 -5.45
CA SER A 103 -12.77 7.61 -5.85
C SER A 103 -12.05 8.81 -6.49
N ASN A 104 -10.91 8.63 -7.16
CA ASN A 104 -10.24 9.75 -7.84
C ASN A 104 -10.39 9.66 -9.36
N VAL A 105 -10.65 10.80 -10.00
CA VAL A 105 -10.79 10.95 -11.46
C VAL A 105 -9.64 11.82 -11.97
N VAL A 106 -8.99 11.38 -13.05
CA VAL A 106 -7.95 12.17 -13.72
C VAL A 106 -8.47 12.68 -15.05
N ILE A 107 -8.44 14.00 -15.23
CA ILE A 107 -8.84 14.68 -16.46
C ILE A 107 -7.59 15.24 -17.14
N TYR A 108 -7.42 14.93 -18.43
CA TYR A 108 -6.36 15.50 -19.26
C TYR A 108 -6.94 16.58 -20.17
N LYS A 109 -6.39 17.80 -20.12
CA LYS A 109 -6.73 18.90 -21.03
C LYS A 109 -5.46 19.36 -21.74
N GLY A 110 -5.21 18.82 -22.94
CA GLY A 110 -3.94 19.02 -23.61
C GLY A 110 -2.81 18.37 -22.82
N THR A 111 -1.78 19.15 -22.45
CA THR A 111 -0.67 18.70 -21.60
C THR A 111 -0.97 18.77 -20.10
N ASP A 112 -2.11 19.34 -19.72
CA ASP A 112 -2.46 19.55 -18.33
C ASP A 112 -3.17 18.34 -17.74
N ARG A 113 -2.71 17.90 -16.57
CA ARG A 113 -3.33 16.83 -15.78
C ARG A 113 -4.00 17.43 -14.56
N PHE A 114 -5.30 17.14 -14.41
CA PHE A 114 -6.11 17.51 -13.26
C PHE A 114 -6.55 16.24 -12.52
N THR A 115 -6.24 16.16 -11.24
CA THR A 115 -6.72 15.07 -10.38
C THR A 115 -7.86 15.60 -9.51
N LEU A 116 -8.98 14.87 -9.48
CA LEU A 116 -10.16 15.17 -8.68
C LEU A 116 -10.43 14.00 -7.72
N HIS A 117 -10.89 14.29 -6.51
CA HIS A 117 -11.48 13.32 -5.60
C HIS A 117 -12.98 13.48 -5.60
N CYS A 118 -13.73 12.42 -5.97
CA CYS A 118 -15.18 12.48 -6.17
C CYS A 118 -15.89 11.59 -5.15
N SER A 119 -16.47 12.19 -4.12
CA SER A 119 -17.29 11.46 -3.13
C SER A 119 -18.17 12.41 -2.31
N PRO A 120 -19.45 12.67 -2.66
CA PRO A 120 -20.15 12.45 -3.93
C PRO A 120 -19.92 13.58 -4.97
N ASP A 121 -19.50 14.75 -4.50
CA ASP A 121 -19.05 15.87 -5.34
C ASP A 121 -17.54 15.78 -5.60
N CYS A 122 -17.07 16.38 -6.68
CA CYS A 122 -15.65 16.32 -7.09
C CYS A 122 -14.87 17.56 -6.64
N GLU A 123 -13.86 17.35 -5.81
CA GLU A 123 -12.94 18.39 -5.33
C GLU A 123 -11.54 18.22 -5.94
N PRO A 124 -10.81 19.31 -6.27
CA PRO A 124 -9.45 19.23 -6.81
C PRO A 124 -8.46 18.72 -5.78
N VAL A 125 -7.63 17.74 -6.18
CA VAL A 125 -6.46 17.30 -5.43
C VAL A 125 -5.20 17.59 -6.24
N TYR A 126 -4.18 18.12 -5.57
CA TYR A 126 -2.94 18.51 -6.21
C TYR A 126 -1.87 17.47 -5.93
N ARG A 127 -1.46 16.72 -6.96
CA ARG A 127 -0.39 15.72 -6.83
C ARG A 127 0.87 16.14 -7.59
N VAL A 128 2.01 15.56 -7.19
CA VAL A 128 3.27 15.71 -7.91
C VAL A 128 3.08 15.23 -9.35
N GLY A 129 3.32 16.12 -10.31
CA GLY A 129 3.09 15.88 -11.75
C GLY A 129 1.78 16.44 -12.30
N ASP A 130 0.90 17.02 -11.47
CA ASP A 130 -0.20 17.88 -11.93
C ASP A 130 0.36 19.28 -12.26
N GLN A 131 -0.49 20.23 -12.70
CA GLN A 131 -0.04 21.56 -13.14
C GLN A 131 0.91 22.23 -12.12
N LYS A 132 2.17 22.42 -12.52
CA LYS A 132 3.26 22.94 -11.67
C LYS A 132 2.94 24.33 -11.11
N ASP A 133 2.28 25.17 -11.92
CA ASP A 133 1.99 26.55 -11.56
C ASP A 133 0.95 26.64 -10.43
N LYS A 134 -0.08 25.78 -10.46
CA LYS A 134 -1.09 25.73 -9.39
C LYS A 134 -0.57 25.08 -8.10
N LEU A 135 0.37 24.14 -8.21
CA LEU A 135 1.00 23.52 -7.03
C LEU A 135 1.86 24.54 -6.27
N ALA A 136 2.54 25.46 -6.97
CA ALA A 136 3.31 26.54 -6.35
C ALA A 136 2.42 27.55 -5.61
N GLU A 137 1.28 27.92 -6.19
CA GLU A 137 0.30 28.80 -5.57
C GLU A 137 -0.36 28.17 -4.32
N LEU A 138 -0.66 26.86 -4.38
CA LEU A 138 -1.15 26.11 -3.22
C LEU A 138 -0.13 26.08 -2.08
N ASN A 139 1.14 25.79 -2.36
CA ASN A 139 2.18 25.77 -1.35
C ASN A 139 2.32 27.13 -0.64
N THR A 140 2.19 28.23 -1.40
CA THR A 140 2.19 29.59 -0.85
C THR A 140 1.00 29.83 0.07
N SER A 141 -0.18 29.33 -0.30
CA SER A 141 -1.41 29.44 0.50
C SER A 141 -1.40 28.57 1.76
N ILE A 142 -0.75 27.40 1.71
CA ILE A 142 -0.54 26.55 2.89
C ILE A 142 0.44 27.22 3.86
N GLN A 143 1.51 27.84 3.36
CA GLN A 143 2.47 28.59 4.17
C GLN A 143 1.85 29.80 4.85
N SER A 144 1.05 30.59 4.14
CA SER A 144 0.36 31.74 4.73
C SER A 144 -0.66 31.33 5.80
N ARG A 145 -1.35 30.19 5.59
CA ARG A 145 -2.26 29.63 6.60
C ARG A 145 -1.52 29.06 7.82
N GLY A 146 -0.33 28.48 7.63
CA GLY A 146 0.54 28.06 8.73
C GLY A 146 0.94 29.22 9.64
N GLN A 147 1.34 30.35 9.03
CA GLN A 147 1.70 31.58 9.77
C GLN A 147 0.51 32.18 10.55
N LEU A 148 -0.72 32.05 10.05
CA LEU A 148 -1.92 32.47 10.78
C LEU A 148 -2.24 31.56 11.98
N SER A 149 -1.80 30.31 11.97
CA SER A 149 -2.02 29.36 13.07
C SER A 149 -0.96 29.47 14.19
N GLU A 150 0.21 30.06 13.91
CA GLU A 150 1.27 30.34 14.90
C GLU A 150 1.14 31.72 15.56
N GLY A 151 0.18 32.55 15.14
CA GLY A 151 -0.11 33.86 15.74
C GLY A 151 -0.95 33.80 17.03
N GLY A 152 -0.70 32.83 17.91
CA GLY A 152 -1.29 32.78 19.25
C GLY A 152 -0.49 33.64 20.23
N ASP A 153 -1.09 34.74 20.70
CA ASP A 153 -0.56 35.74 21.64
C ASP A 153 0.43 35.20 22.69
N PRO A 154 1.66 35.76 22.81
CA PRO A 154 2.40 35.66 24.06
C PRO A 154 1.64 36.47 25.13
N ALA A 155 1.28 35.79 26.22
CA ALA A 155 0.59 36.39 27.37
C ALA A 155 1.30 37.68 27.84
N PRO A 156 0.55 38.73 28.25
CA PRO A 156 1.17 39.96 28.74
C PRO A 156 1.91 39.67 30.05
N ASN A 157 3.21 39.94 30.08
CA ASN A 157 4.01 39.92 31.29
C ASN A 157 3.43 40.94 32.29
N LEU A 158 3.00 40.44 33.45
CA LEU A 158 2.86 41.25 34.66
C LEU A 158 4.23 41.39 35.31
N GLU A 159 4.82 42.58 35.21
CA GLU A 159 5.77 43.13 36.18
C GLU A 159 5.31 44.54 36.58
#